data_AF-A0A066UGR2-F1
#
_entry.id   AF-A0A066UGR2-F1
#
_cell.length_a   1.000
_cell.length_b   1.000
_cell.length_c   1.000
_cell.angle_alpha   90.00
_cell.angle_beta   90.00
_cell.angle_gamma   90.00
#
_symmetry.space_group_name_H-M   'P 1'
#
loop_
_entity.id
_entity.type
_entity.pdbx_description
1 polymer ?
#
loop_
_entity_poly.entity_id
_entity_poly.type
_entity_poly.pdbx_seq_one_letter_code
_entity_poly.pdbx_strand_id
1 'polypeptide(L)' 'MKFHSVFNAIADTPAQSANLKLRAELLAHIQDTLADMDGTQAELTLVCGLTQPRLNDLL' A
#
# COMPACT_ATOMS: atom_id res chain seq x y z
N MET A 1 15.51 -15.11 19.27
CA MET A 1 15.50 -15.29 17.80
C MET A 1 15.47 -13.92 17.14
N LYS A 2 16.24 -13.70 16.06
CA LYS A 2 16.10 -12.52 15.20
C LYS A 2 15.47 -12.97 13.89
N PHE A 3 14.44 -12.26 13.45
CA PHE A 3 13.84 -12.44 12.13
C PHE A 3 14.52 -11.50 11.12
N HIS A 4 14.64 -11.93 9.87
CA HIS A 4 15.19 -11.09 8.79
C HIS A 4 14.28 -9.93 8.38
N SER A 5 12.97 -10.04 8.62
CA SER A 5 11.97 -9.00 8.35
C SER A 5 10.77 -9.19 9.27
N VAL A 6 9.94 -8.15 9.41
CA VAL A 6 8.66 -8.24 10.13
C VAL A 6 7.73 -9.28 9.50
N PHE A 7 7.74 -9.40 8.17
CA PHE A 7 6.94 -10.39 7.44
C PHE A 7 7.32 -11.82 7.78
N ASN A 8 8.62 -12.10 8.01
CA ASN A 8 9.08 -13.40 8.48
C ASN A 8 8.69 -13.68 9.93
N ALA A 9 8.41 -12.66 10.74
CA ALA A 9 8.00 -12.81 12.13
C ALA A 9 6.50 -13.12 12.28
N ILE A 10 5.69 -12.74 11.30
CA ILE A 10 4.21 -12.81 11.37
C ILE A 10 3.59 -13.85 10.41
N ALA A 11 4.40 -14.49 9.57
CA ALA A 11 3.94 -15.47 8.58
C ALA A 11 4.34 -16.89 8.96
N ASP A 12 3.44 -17.84 8.73
CA ASP A 12 3.66 -19.27 8.99
C ASP A 12 4.51 -19.95 7.91
N THR A 13 4.55 -19.35 6.70
CA THR A 13 5.29 -19.90 5.56
C THR A 13 6.11 -18.84 4.81
N PRO A 14 7.22 -19.24 4.16
CA PRO A 14 8.00 -18.33 3.32
C PRO A 14 7.16 -17.69 2.19
N ALA A 15 6.23 -18.45 1.60
CA ALA A 15 5.34 -17.95 0.55
C ALA A 15 4.40 -16.86 1.07
N GLN A 16 3.84 -17.04 2.27
CA GLN A 16 3.00 -16.02 2.91
C GLN A 16 3.81 -14.76 3.25
N SER A 17 5.02 -14.91 3.80
CA SER A 17 5.91 -13.76 4.05
C SER A 17 6.21 -12.98 2.77
N ALA A 18 6.55 -13.68 1.69
CA ALA A 18 6.82 -13.07 0.39
C ALA A 18 5.58 -12.34 -0.17
N ASN A 19 4.38 -12.92 -0.01
CA ASN A 19 3.14 -12.27 -0.42
C ASN A 19 2.84 -11.00 0.39
N LEU A 20 3.01 -11.04 1.71
CA LEU A 20 2.82 -9.88 2.58
C LEU A 20 3.79 -8.75 2.22
N LYS A 21 5.07 -9.10 2.00
CA LYS A 21 6.09 -8.15 1.57
C LYS A 21 5.72 -7.51 0.22
N LEU A 22 5.36 -8.32 -0.78
CA LEU A 22 4.97 -7.83 -2.11
C LEU A 22 3.76 -6.89 -2.04
N ARG A 23 2.75 -7.23 -1.22
CA ARG A 23 1.56 -6.38 -1.06
C ARG A 23 1.88 -5.06 -0.37
N ALA A 24 2.78 -5.06 0.61
CA ALA A 24 3.24 -3.85 1.27
C ALA A 24 4.03 -2.95 0.31
N GLU A 25 4.93 -3.52 -0.48
CA GLU A 25 5.70 -2.79 -1.51
C GLU A 25 4.77 -2.19 -2.58
N LEU A 26 3.76 -2.95 -3.02
CA LEU A 26 2.76 -2.44 -3.96
C LEU A 26 1.96 -1.28 -3.37
N LEU A 27 1.52 -1.37 -2.11
CA LEU A 27 0.79 -0.29 -1.45
C LEU A 27 1.65 0.98 -1.32
N ALA A 28 2.93 0.83 -0.96
CA ALA A 28 3.86 1.96 -0.91
C ALA A 28 4.00 2.63 -2.29
N HIS A 29 4.14 1.85 -3.36
CA HIS A 29 4.21 2.43 -4.70
C HIS A 29 2.92 3.10 -5.16
N ILE A 30 1.75 2.58 -4.78
CA ILE A 30 0.47 3.26 -5.03
C ILE A 30 0.43 4.59 -4.27
N GLN A 31 0.88 4.62 -3.01
CA GLN A 31 0.96 5.83 -2.20
C GLN A 31 1.87 6.88 -2.81
N ASP A 32 3.08 6.49 -3.21
CA ASP A 32 4.03 7.39 -3.87
C ASP A 32 3.43 7.95 -5.16
N THR A 33 2.79 7.09 -5.96
CA THR A 33 2.12 7.51 -7.20
C THR A 33 1.01 8.52 -6.93
N LEU A 34 0.20 8.34 -5.88
CA LEU A 34 -0.86 9.28 -5.50
C LEU A 34 -0.31 10.60 -4.94
N ALA A 35 0.81 10.55 -4.21
CA ALA A 35 1.45 11.72 -3.63
C ALA A 35 2.11 12.61 -4.70
N ASP A 36 2.56 12.02 -5.81
CA ASP A 36 3.14 12.73 -6.95
C ASP A 36 2.08 13.36 -7.88
N MET A 37 0.79 13.08 -7.67
CA MET A 37 -0.29 13.67 -8.46
C MET A 37 -0.67 15.06 -7.93
N ASP A 38 -0.78 16.02 -8.85
CA ASP A 38 -1.30 17.35 -8.53
C ASP A 38 -2.83 17.34 -8.35
N GLY A 39 -3.31 18.11 -7.38
CA GLY A 39 -4.73 18.37 -7.18
C GLY A 39 -5.20 18.15 -5.76
N THR A 40 -6.45 18.55 -5.51
CA THR A 40 -7.15 18.27 -4.26
C THR A 40 -7.59 16.80 -4.23
N GLN A 41 -7.82 16.26 -3.02
CA GLN A 41 -8.36 14.90 -2.89
C GLN A 41 -9.69 14.71 -3.65
N ALA A 42 -10.55 15.74 -3.71
CA ALA A 42 -11.80 15.68 -4.47
C ALA A 42 -11.54 15.51 -5.98
N GLU A 43 -10.52 16.15 -6.53
CA GLU A 43 -10.13 15.98 -7.94
C GLU A 43 -9.49 14.60 -8.16
N LEU A 44 -8.63 14.15 -7.24
CA LEU A 44 -7.99 12.84 -7.33
C LEU A 44 -9.00 11.68 -7.26
N THR A 45 -10.09 11.80 -6.49
CA THR A 45 -11.16 10.78 -6.48
C THR A 45 -11.80 10.60 -7.86
N LEU A 46 -12.00 11.68 -8.61
CA LEU A 46 -12.53 11.63 -9.97
C LEU A 46 -11.51 11.03 -10.95
N VAL A 47 -10.24 11.47 -10.88
CA VAL A 47 -9.17 10.97 -11.76
C VAL A 47 -8.92 9.48 -11.54
N CYS A 48 -8.90 9.03 -10.28
CA CYS A 48 -8.65 7.64 -9.93
C CYS A 48 -9.90 6.76 -9.98
N GLY A 49 -11.09 7.33 -10.17
CA GLY A 49 -12.36 6.60 -10.11
C GLY A 49 -12.64 5.98 -8.73
N LEU A 50 -12.15 6.61 -7.66
CA LEU A 50 -12.27 6.13 -6.28
C LEU A 50 -13.28 6.96 -5.50
N THR A 51 -13.79 6.40 -4.41
CA THR A 51 -14.53 7.19 -3.43
C THR A 51 -13.57 7.93 -2.49
N GLN A 52 -14.01 9.03 -1.88
CA GLN A 52 -13.20 9.76 -0.90
C GLN A 52 -12.73 8.89 0.28
N PRO A 53 -13.56 8.03 0.91
CA PRO A 53 -13.08 7.13 1.97
C PRO A 53 -11.98 6.19 1.48
N ARG A 54 -12.10 5.66 0.25
CA ARG A 54 -11.08 4.76 -0.30
C ARG A 54 -9.76 5.48 -0.58
N LEU A 55 -9.82 6.74 -1.05
CA LEU A 55 -8.63 7.56 -1.23
C LEU A 55 -7.97 7.87 0.11
N ASN A 56 -8.76 8.13 1.15
CA ASN A 56 -8.24 8.34 2.51
C ASN A 56 -7.61 7.08 3.12
N ASP A 57 -8.11 5.89 2.80
CA ASP A 57 -7.47 4.64 3.24
C ASP A 57 -6.10 4.41 2.59
N LEU A 58 -5.85 5.08 1.45
CA LEU A 58 -4.61 4.98 0.69
C LEU A 58 -3.59 6.04 1.12
N LEU A 59 -4.01 7.25 1.51
CA LEU A 59 -3.14 8.36 1.94
C LEU A 59 -2.84 8.33 3.45
#